data_AF-A0A0M0L4R4-F1
#
_entry.id   AF-A0A0M0L4R4-F1
#
_cell.length_a   1.000
_cell.length_b   1.000
_cell.length_c   1.000
_cell.angle_alpha   90.00
_cell.angle_beta   90.00
_cell.angle_gamma   90.00
#
_symmetry.space_group_name_H-M   'P 1'
#
loop_
_entity.id
_entity.type
_entity.pdbx_description
1 polymer ?
#
loop_
_entity_poly.entity_id
_entity_poly.type
_entity_poly.pdbx_seq_one_letter_code
_entity_poly.pdbx_strand_id
1 'polypeptide(L)'
;MIQRLEPMDAAKQFVMRHFPLCGGAVLAGSVVRGEATETSDLDIVVFDENLPASYRESVIELGWCIEVFAHNFTSYQAFFEQDCKRARPSLPRMVAEGFVLVDHGKVEDIKREAQRLLDQGPEAWTDETIQLKRYFLTDALDDLIGCTNKAEELFVANTLANLTHEFILRTNRHWVGDSKWIVRELCRYDEEFAERFIDAFHTFYKLGYKERIVQIVDEVLAPFGGRLFEGFSLGKEQGA
;
A
#
# COMPACT_ATOMS: atom_id res chain seq x y z
N MET A 1 -11.67 0.94 33.54
CA MET A 1 -11.18 0.61 32.20
C MET A 1 -11.05 -0.91 32.14
N ILE A 2 -11.69 -1.56 31.17
CA ILE A 2 -11.40 -2.97 30.89
C ILE A 2 -9.94 -2.99 30.47
N GLN A 3 -9.09 -3.67 31.24
CA GLN A 3 -7.67 -3.77 30.95
C GLN A 3 -7.55 -4.52 29.62
N ARG A 4 -7.03 -3.83 28.60
CA ARG A 4 -6.78 -4.40 27.27
C ARG A 4 -5.84 -5.58 27.48
N LEU A 5 -6.26 -6.77 27.06
CA LEU A 5 -5.40 -7.95 27.14
C LEU A 5 -4.19 -7.71 26.22
N GLU A 6 -3.04 -8.28 26.56
CA GLU A 6 -1.86 -8.18 25.70
C GLU A 6 -2.19 -8.63 24.27
N PRO A 7 -1.73 -7.94 23.22
CA PRO A 7 -2.20 -8.12 21.85
C PRO A 7 -2.10 -9.57 21.37
N MET A 8 -0.98 -10.23 21.67
CA MET A 8 -0.72 -11.62 21.30
C MET A 8 -1.69 -12.58 22.00
N ASP A 9 -1.96 -12.35 23.28
CA ASP A 9 -2.86 -13.19 24.06
C ASP A 9 -4.31 -12.99 23.61
N ALA A 10 -4.69 -11.74 23.27
CA ALA A 10 -6.00 -11.44 22.69
C ALA A 10 -6.20 -12.13 21.34
N ALA A 11 -5.22 -12.04 20.44
CA ALA A 11 -5.29 -12.70 19.14
C ALA A 11 -5.41 -14.22 19.28
N LYS A 12 -4.60 -14.85 20.15
CA LYS A 12 -4.67 -16.30 20.41
C LYS A 12 -6.03 -16.71 20.97
N GLN A 13 -6.53 -16.00 21.98
CA GLN A 13 -7.84 -16.32 22.58
C GLN A 13 -8.98 -16.13 21.58
N PHE A 14 -8.93 -15.08 20.76
CA PHE A 14 -9.91 -14.82 19.71
C PHE A 14 -9.93 -15.95 18.67
N VAL A 15 -8.77 -16.32 18.12
CA VAL A 15 -8.65 -17.41 17.14
C VAL A 15 -9.14 -18.74 17.72
N MET A 16 -8.75 -19.07 18.96
CA MET A 16 -9.21 -20.31 19.62
C MET A 16 -10.73 -20.36 19.81
N ARG A 17 -11.39 -19.22 20.05
CA ARG A 17 -12.84 -19.14 20.29
C ARG A 17 -13.65 -19.26 19.00
N HIS A 18 -13.23 -18.55 17.96
CA HIS A 18 -14.02 -18.38 16.74
C HIS A 18 -13.58 -19.26 15.58
N PHE A 19 -12.31 -19.67 15.58
CA PHE A 19 -11.69 -20.50 14.54
C PHE A 19 -11.00 -21.74 15.12
N PRO A 20 -11.66 -22.53 15.98
CA PRO A 20 -11.03 -23.66 16.69
C PRO A 20 -10.53 -24.78 15.76
N LEU A 21 -11.02 -24.81 14.52
CA LEU A 21 -10.69 -25.81 13.50
C LEU A 21 -9.86 -25.24 12.35
N CYS A 22 -9.40 -23.98 12.43
CA CYS A 22 -8.59 -23.41 11.36
C CYS A 22 -7.28 -24.19 11.19
N GLY A 23 -6.81 -24.30 9.95
CA GLY A 23 -5.52 -24.91 9.64
C GLY A 23 -4.33 -23.97 9.93
N GLY A 24 -4.58 -22.68 10.10
CA GLY A 24 -3.56 -21.72 10.47
C GLY A 24 -4.10 -20.31 10.72
N ALA A 25 -3.37 -19.54 11.52
CA ALA A 25 -3.68 -18.15 11.78
C ALA A 25 -2.41 -17.33 12.01
N VAL A 26 -2.40 -16.10 11.52
CA VAL A 26 -1.29 -15.16 11.61
C VAL A 26 -1.80 -13.84 12.16
N LEU A 27 -1.21 -13.35 13.24
CA LEU A 27 -1.37 -11.96 13.68
C LEU A 27 -0.45 -11.09 12.83
N ALA A 28 -0.97 -10.02 12.28
CA ALA A 28 -0.26 -9.10 11.40
C ALA A 28 -0.44 -7.66 11.88
N GLY A 29 -0.08 -6.71 11.01
CA GLY A 29 -0.38 -5.31 11.26
C GLY A 29 0.65 -4.58 12.11
N SER A 30 0.24 -3.41 12.60
CA SER A 30 1.13 -2.47 13.31
C SER A 30 1.68 -3.03 14.62
N VAL A 31 0.92 -3.89 15.30
CA VAL A 31 1.31 -4.56 16.56
C VAL A 31 2.55 -5.41 16.38
N VAL A 32 2.57 -6.26 15.36
CA VAL A 32 3.69 -7.17 15.08
C VAL A 32 4.97 -6.40 14.72
N ARG A 33 4.84 -5.26 14.03
CA ARG A 33 5.97 -4.42 13.67
C ARG A 33 6.49 -3.53 14.80
N GLY A 34 5.87 -3.54 15.98
CA GLY A 34 6.24 -2.62 17.08
C GLY A 34 5.83 -1.16 16.84
N GLU A 35 4.92 -0.93 15.89
CA GLU A 35 4.43 0.39 15.47
C GLU A 35 3.01 0.67 15.99
N ALA A 36 2.54 -0.10 16.98
CA ALA A 36 1.19 0.03 17.49
C ALA A 36 0.99 1.36 18.23
N THR A 37 -0.18 1.96 18.03
CA THR A 37 -0.66 3.11 18.78
C THR A 37 -1.85 2.69 19.65
N GLU A 38 -2.35 3.61 20.49
CA GLU A 38 -3.55 3.35 21.29
C GLU A 38 -4.77 2.97 20.42
N THR A 39 -4.83 3.51 19.20
CA THR A 39 -5.90 3.26 18.22
C THR A 39 -5.61 2.08 17.28
N SER A 40 -4.50 1.35 17.46
CA SER A 40 -4.19 0.19 16.62
C SER A 40 -5.21 -0.93 16.82
N ASP A 41 -5.59 -1.56 15.72
CA ASP A 41 -6.34 -2.80 15.61
C ASP A 41 -5.42 -4.04 15.66
N LEU A 42 -6.04 -5.22 15.80
CA LEU A 42 -5.40 -6.50 15.53
C LEU A 42 -5.81 -6.97 14.13
N ASP A 43 -4.86 -7.04 13.21
CA ASP A 43 -5.07 -7.68 11.91
C ASP A 43 -4.81 -9.18 12.05
N ILE A 44 -5.82 -10.03 11.87
CA ILE A 44 -5.69 -11.49 11.98
C ILE A 44 -6.03 -12.13 10.63
N VAL A 45 -5.05 -12.79 10.02
CA VAL A 45 -5.26 -13.62 8.83
C VAL A 45 -5.53 -15.05 9.27
N VAL A 46 -6.67 -15.61 8.87
CA VAL A 46 -7.08 -16.99 9.20
C VAL A 46 -7.13 -17.82 7.93
N PHE A 47 -6.58 -19.03 8.00
CA PHE A 47 -6.64 -20.05 6.96
C PHE A 47 -7.45 -21.25 7.47
N ASP A 48 -8.67 -21.42 6.98
CA ASP A 48 -9.57 -22.53 7.36
C ASP A 48 -10.15 -23.18 6.10
N GLU A 49 -9.88 -24.48 5.93
CA GLU A 49 -10.29 -25.25 4.77
C GLU A 49 -11.81 -25.45 4.67
N ASN A 50 -12.53 -25.29 5.77
CA ASN A 50 -13.98 -25.43 5.83
C ASN A 50 -14.72 -24.16 5.38
N LEU A 51 -14.00 -23.06 5.15
CA LEU A 51 -14.61 -21.81 4.72
C LEU A 51 -15.10 -21.91 3.26
N PRO A 52 -16.39 -21.64 3.00
CA PRO A 52 -16.95 -21.73 1.66
C PRO A 52 -16.46 -20.60 0.73
N ALA A 53 -16.05 -19.47 1.32
CA ALA A 53 -15.51 -18.31 0.61
C ALA A 53 -14.62 -17.46 1.53
N SER A 54 -13.73 -16.67 0.93
CA SER A 54 -12.99 -15.64 1.68
C SER A 54 -13.93 -14.55 2.16
N TYR A 55 -13.67 -13.99 3.34
CA TYR A 55 -14.38 -12.81 3.83
C TYR A 55 -13.48 -11.95 4.71
N ARG A 56 -13.94 -10.71 4.93
CA ARG A 56 -13.38 -9.80 5.92
C ARG A 56 -14.44 -9.44 6.94
N GLU A 57 -14.06 -9.35 8.19
CA GLU A 57 -14.96 -9.01 9.29
C GLU A 57 -14.24 -8.13 10.29
N SER A 58 -14.96 -7.15 10.85
CA SER A 58 -14.48 -6.25 11.88
C SER A 58 -15.29 -6.49 13.16
N VAL A 59 -14.61 -6.81 14.26
CA VAL A 59 -15.26 -7.07 15.56
C VAL A 59 -14.56 -6.33 16.68
N ILE A 60 -15.27 -6.12 17.80
CA ILE A 60 -14.69 -5.59 19.03
C ILE A 60 -14.77 -6.67 20.09
N GLU A 61 -13.62 -7.19 20.51
CA GLU A 61 -13.53 -8.24 21.53
C GLU A 61 -12.24 -8.12 22.33
N LEU A 62 -12.25 -8.57 23.60
CA LEU A 62 -11.07 -8.56 24.48
C LEU A 62 -10.43 -7.16 24.64
N GLY A 63 -11.20 -6.10 24.40
CA GLY A 63 -10.73 -4.71 24.43
C GLY A 63 -9.98 -4.26 23.18
N TRP A 64 -10.07 -5.00 22.07
CA TRP A 64 -9.45 -4.69 20.79
C TRP A 64 -10.50 -4.53 19.69
N CYS A 65 -10.28 -3.58 18.77
CA CYS A 65 -10.80 -3.71 17.41
C CYS A 65 -9.98 -4.78 16.69
N ILE A 66 -10.63 -5.76 16.10
CA ILE A 66 -10.02 -6.90 15.42
C ILE A 66 -10.55 -6.94 13.99
N GLU A 67 -9.62 -6.87 13.03
CA GLU A 67 -9.87 -7.06 11.60
C GLU A 67 -9.49 -8.49 11.23
N VAL A 68 -10.47 -9.29 10.83
CA VAL A 68 -10.27 -10.68 10.41
C VAL A 68 -10.23 -10.75 8.89
N PHE A 69 -9.20 -11.40 8.36
CA PHE A 69 -9.02 -11.73 6.94
C PHE A 69 -9.07 -13.25 6.81
N ALA A 70 -10.27 -13.78 6.56
CA ALA A 70 -10.51 -15.21 6.56
C ALA A 70 -10.44 -15.77 5.14
N HIS A 71 -9.62 -16.80 4.96
CA HIS A 71 -9.39 -17.47 3.69
C HIS A 71 -9.38 -18.98 3.87
N ASN A 72 -9.59 -19.74 2.81
CA ASN A 72 -9.17 -21.13 2.75
C ASN A 72 -7.81 -21.23 2.02
N PHE A 73 -7.24 -22.43 1.92
CA PHE A 73 -5.91 -22.65 1.36
C PHE A 73 -5.79 -22.47 -0.17
N THR A 74 -6.86 -22.09 -0.85
CA THR A 74 -6.82 -21.74 -2.29
C THR A 74 -7.29 -20.31 -2.53
N SER A 75 -8.23 -19.81 -1.71
CA SER A 75 -8.87 -18.53 -1.95
C SER A 75 -7.97 -17.33 -1.68
N TYR A 76 -6.95 -17.44 -0.82
CA TYR A 76 -6.00 -16.34 -0.56
C TYR A 76 -5.14 -15.99 -1.79
N GLN A 77 -4.90 -16.96 -2.69
CA GLN A 77 -4.00 -16.79 -3.84
C GLN A 77 -4.50 -15.71 -4.80
N ALA A 78 -5.83 -15.65 -5.02
CA ALA A 78 -6.44 -14.60 -5.83
C ALA A 78 -6.20 -13.19 -5.25
N PHE A 79 -6.15 -13.06 -3.91
CA PHE A 79 -5.87 -11.79 -3.24
C PHE A 79 -4.38 -11.43 -3.31
N PHE A 80 -3.48 -12.42 -3.19
CA PHE A 80 -2.05 -12.20 -3.46
C PHE A 80 -1.84 -11.68 -4.89
N GLU A 81 -2.47 -12.31 -5.88
CA GLU A 81 -2.38 -11.90 -7.28
C GLU A 81 -2.95 -10.49 -7.49
N GLN A 82 -4.13 -10.19 -6.93
CA GLN A 82 -4.75 -8.87 -7.03
C GLN A 82 -3.85 -7.77 -6.41
N ASP A 83 -3.26 -8.06 -5.26
CA ASP A 83 -2.33 -7.17 -4.56
C ASP A 83 -1.06 -6.92 -5.38
N CYS A 84 -0.52 -7.95 -6.02
CA CYS A 84 0.63 -7.81 -6.91
C CYS A 84 0.28 -6.98 -8.16
N LYS A 85 -0.87 -7.26 -8.80
CA LYS A 85 -1.35 -6.52 -10.00
C LYS A 85 -1.52 -5.03 -9.73
N ARG A 86 -2.09 -4.67 -8.58
CA ARG A 86 -2.25 -3.26 -8.16
C ARG A 86 -0.99 -2.67 -7.51
N ALA A 87 0.09 -3.45 -7.42
CA ALA A 87 1.36 -3.11 -6.80
C ALA A 87 1.27 -2.68 -5.33
N ARG A 88 0.27 -3.15 -4.59
CA ARG A 88 0.07 -2.88 -3.15
C ARG A 88 -0.01 -4.21 -2.41
N PRO A 89 1.12 -4.75 -1.90
CA PRO A 89 1.21 -6.12 -1.42
C PRO A 89 0.66 -6.26 0.01
N SER A 90 -0.62 -5.92 0.25
CA SER A 90 -1.20 -5.83 1.60
C SER A 90 -1.26 -7.20 2.29
N LEU A 91 -1.95 -8.17 1.69
CA LEU A 91 -2.09 -9.51 2.25
C LEU A 91 -0.77 -10.30 2.22
N PRO A 92 0.04 -10.30 1.13
CA PRO A 92 1.38 -10.89 1.17
C PRO A 92 2.22 -10.33 2.33
N ARG A 93 2.22 -9.01 2.54
CA ARG A 93 2.97 -8.38 3.62
C ARG A 93 2.46 -8.78 5.00
N MET A 94 1.14 -8.79 5.21
CA MET A 94 0.55 -9.24 6.47
C MET A 94 0.98 -10.67 6.82
N VAL A 95 0.97 -11.57 5.84
CA VAL A 95 1.36 -12.98 6.05
C VAL A 95 2.86 -13.11 6.26
N ALA A 96 3.69 -12.49 5.43
CA ALA A 96 5.16 -12.58 5.52
C ALA A 96 5.69 -12.01 6.84
N GLU A 97 5.27 -10.80 7.22
CA GLU A 97 5.76 -10.12 8.43
C GLU A 97 5.08 -10.62 9.71
N GLY A 98 3.89 -11.22 9.62
CA GLY A 98 3.07 -11.56 10.77
C GLY A 98 3.60 -12.68 11.67
N PHE A 99 3.18 -12.69 12.93
CA PHE A 99 3.46 -13.76 13.89
C PHE A 99 2.45 -14.90 13.75
N VAL A 100 2.96 -16.12 13.62
CA VAL A 100 2.12 -17.32 13.56
C VAL A 100 1.46 -17.56 14.93
N LEU A 101 0.14 -17.60 14.94
CA LEU A 101 -0.69 -17.92 16.12
C LEU A 101 -0.99 -19.42 16.17
N VAL A 102 -1.31 -20.00 15.02
CA VAL A 102 -1.66 -21.41 14.80
C VAL A 102 -1.05 -21.85 13.47
N ASP A 103 -0.46 -23.04 13.42
CA ASP A 103 -0.03 -23.67 12.16
C ASP A 103 -0.17 -25.19 12.25
N HIS A 104 -1.00 -25.75 11.38
CA HIS A 104 -1.17 -27.19 11.18
C HIS A 104 -0.42 -27.71 9.93
N GLY A 105 0.65 -27.02 9.54
CA GLY A 105 1.65 -27.50 8.58
C GLY A 105 1.62 -26.83 7.20
N LYS A 106 0.92 -25.71 7.05
CA LYS A 106 0.80 -25.00 5.75
C LYS A 106 1.14 -23.51 5.84
N VAL A 107 1.08 -22.89 7.03
CA VAL A 107 1.26 -21.42 7.14
C VAL A 107 2.67 -21.02 6.72
N GLU A 108 3.67 -21.79 7.12
CA GLU A 108 5.07 -21.47 6.80
C GLU A 108 5.36 -21.50 5.29
N ASP A 109 4.72 -22.39 4.52
CA ASP A 109 4.82 -22.38 3.05
C ASP A 109 4.19 -21.13 2.43
N ILE A 110 3.05 -20.70 2.96
CA ILE A 110 2.37 -19.47 2.50
C ILE A 110 3.20 -18.24 2.86
N LYS A 111 3.86 -18.22 4.03
CA LYS A 111 4.80 -17.16 4.42
C LYS A 111 5.99 -17.09 3.45
N ARG A 112 6.56 -18.24 3.06
CA ARG A 112 7.63 -18.29 2.05
C ARG A 112 7.17 -17.80 0.68
N GLU A 113 5.95 -18.16 0.26
CA GLU A 113 5.36 -17.65 -0.98
C GLU A 113 5.19 -16.13 -0.92
N ALA A 114 4.61 -15.62 0.16
CA ALA A 114 4.41 -14.21 0.39
C ALA A 114 5.73 -13.43 0.38
N GLN A 115 6.77 -13.93 1.06
CA GLN A 115 8.10 -13.31 1.05
C GLN A 115 8.70 -13.27 -0.36
N ARG A 116 8.59 -14.37 -1.11
CA ARG A 116 9.08 -14.43 -2.50
C ARG A 116 8.39 -13.39 -3.38
N LEU A 117 7.09 -13.20 -3.23
CA LEU A 117 6.36 -12.17 -3.94
C LEU A 117 6.90 -10.78 -3.56
N LEU A 118 7.06 -10.48 -2.27
CA LEU A 118 7.59 -9.20 -1.82
C LEU A 118 8.97 -8.89 -2.40
N ASP A 119 9.87 -9.89 -2.41
CA ASP A 119 11.23 -9.77 -2.94
C ASP A 119 11.24 -9.59 -4.47
N GLN A 120 10.25 -10.12 -5.18
CA GLN A 120 10.14 -10.03 -6.63
C GLN A 120 9.75 -8.62 -7.12
N GLY A 121 8.99 -7.87 -6.33
CA GLY A 121 8.43 -6.58 -6.73
C GLY A 121 7.26 -6.69 -7.73
N PRO A 122 6.55 -5.58 -8.03
CA PRO A 122 5.48 -5.58 -9.01
C PRO A 122 6.00 -5.79 -10.44
N GLU A 123 5.08 -6.18 -11.31
CA GLU A 123 5.31 -6.18 -12.75
C GLU A 123 5.65 -4.77 -13.25
N ALA A 124 6.59 -4.72 -14.20
CA ALA A 124 6.98 -3.49 -14.86
C ALA A 124 5.78 -2.92 -15.63
N TRP A 125 5.64 -1.60 -15.60
CA TRP A 125 4.70 -0.92 -16.49
C TRP A 125 5.14 -1.05 -17.95
N THR A 126 4.15 -1.10 -18.84
CA THR A 126 4.40 -0.96 -20.28
C THR A 126 4.75 0.49 -20.61
N ASP A 127 5.40 0.72 -21.75
CA ASP A 127 5.74 2.07 -22.20
C ASP A 127 4.50 2.95 -22.37
N GLU A 128 3.37 2.38 -22.82
CA GLU A 128 2.09 3.10 -22.93
C GLU A 128 1.58 3.54 -21.55
N THR A 129 1.74 2.68 -20.53
CA THR A 129 1.34 3.02 -19.16
C THR A 129 2.23 4.14 -18.59
N ILE A 130 3.54 4.08 -18.84
CA ILE A 130 4.48 5.14 -18.44
C ILE A 130 4.11 6.46 -19.11
N GLN A 131 3.83 6.46 -20.42
CA GLN A 131 3.41 7.66 -21.14
C GLN A 131 2.10 8.23 -20.60
N LEU A 132 1.10 7.38 -20.35
CA LEU A 132 -0.18 7.78 -19.77
C LEU A 132 -0.02 8.42 -18.39
N LYS A 133 0.77 7.80 -17.50
CA LYS A 133 1.01 8.33 -16.17
C LYS A 133 1.84 9.62 -16.19
N ARG A 134 2.82 9.71 -17.10
CA ARG A 134 3.61 10.93 -17.35
C ARG A 134 2.73 12.09 -17.79
N TYR A 135 1.76 11.84 -18.67
CA TYR A 135 0.76 12.84 -19.07
C TYR A 135 -0.07 13.32 -17.87
N PHE A 136 -0.69 12.41 -17.11
CA PHE A 136 -1.52 12.82 -15.96
C PHE A 136 -0.72 13.53 -14.87
N LEU A 137 0.53 13.15 -14.67
CA LEU A 137 1.40 13.84 -13.72
C LEU A 137 1.79 15.24 -14.20
N THR A 138 1.96 15.42 -15.52
CA THR A 138 2.20 16.74 -16.13
C THR A 138 0.98 17.64 -16.01
N ASP A 139 -0.20 17.12 -16.34
CA ASP A 139 -1.48 17.84 -16.27
C ASP A 139 -1.75 18.35 -14.84
N ALA A 140 -1.63 17.48 -13.83
CA ALA A 140 -1.79 17.87 -12.43
C ALA A 140 -0.71 18.87 -11.95
N LEU A 141 0.51 18.81 -12.52
CA LEU A 141 1.58 19.74 -12.18
C LEU A 141 1.29 21.15 -12.73
N ASP A 142 0.85 21.22 -13.98
CA ASP A 142 0.48 22.49 -14.62
C ASP A 142 -0.74 23.12 -13.92
N ASP A 143 -1.71 22.30 -13.48
CA ASP A 143 -2.80 22.74 -12.61
C ASP A 143 -2.28 23.38 -11.31
N LEU A 144 -1.32 22.75 -10.61
CA LEU A 144 -0.76 23.31 -9.38
C LEU A 144 -0.08 24.65 -9.65
N ILE A 145 0.72 24.74 -10.71
CA ILE A 145 1.45 25.95 -11.11
C ILE A 145 0.48 27.09 -11.42
N GLY A 146 -0.57 26.82 -12.19
CA GLY A 146 -1.56 27.81 -12.62
C GLY A 146 -2.64 28.13 -11.57
N CYS A 147 -2.80 27.29 -10.54
CA CYS A 147 -3.85 27.48 -9.54
C CYS A 147 -3.64 28.75 -8.73
N THR A 148 -4.71 29.53 -8.54
CA THR A 148 -4.72 30.75 -7.71
C THR A 148 -5.64 30.62 -6.50
N ASN A 149 -6.42 29.54 -6.43
CA ASN A 149 -7.34 29.26 -5.34
C ASN A 149 -6.67 28.31 -4.34
N LYS A 150 -6.35 28.82 -3.15
CA LYS A 150 -5.70 28.04 -2.08
C LYS A 150 -6.43 26.75 -1.71
N ALA A 151 -7.77 26.74 -1.77
CA ALA A 151 -8.54 25.54 -1.46
C ALA A 151 -8.30 24.45 -2.50
N GLU A 152 -8.26 24.82 -3.79
CA GLU A 152 -7.96 23.89 -4.89
C GLU A 152 -6.51 23.39 -4.83
N GLU A 153 -5.54 24.25 -4.50
CA GLU A 153 -4.13 23.86 -4.37
C GLU A 153 -3.93 22.70 -3.37
N LEU A 154 -4.70 22.64 -2.28
CA LEU A 154 -4.63 21.54 -1.32
C LEU A 154 -4.98 20.19 -1.94
N PHE A 155 -6.02 20.16 -2.77
CA PHE A 155 -6.46 18.94 -3.44
C PHE A 155 -5.54 18.56 -4.60
N VAL A 156 -5.07 19.54 -5.39
CA VAL A 156 -4.09 19.29 -6.45
C VAL A 156 -2.77 18.77 -5.88
N ALA A 157 -2.27 19.37 -4.79
CA ALA A 157 -1.07 18.87 -4.11
C ALA A 157 -1.26 17.43 -3.59
N ASN A 158 -2.41 17.09 -3.03
CA ASN A 158 -2.70 15.71 -2.62
C ASN A 158 -2.73 14.75 -3.83
N THR A 159 -3.30 15.17 -4.95
CA THR A 159 -3.27 14.38 -6.20
C THR A 159 -1.84 14.18 -6.69
N LEU A 160 -1.02 15.23 -6.72
CA LEU A 160 0.40 15.14 -7.09
C LEU A 160 1.18 14.22 -6.16
N ALA A 161 0.99 14.29 -4.83
CA ALA A 161 1.64 13.36 -3.91
C ALA A 161 1.33 11.89 -4.26
N ASN A 162 0.08 11.61 -4.62
CA ASN A 162 -0.34 10.27 -5.04
C ASN A 162 0.25 9.85 -6.40
N LEU A 163 0.22 10.72 -7.41
CA LEU A 163 0.74 10.39 -8.73
C LEU A 163 2.26 10.27 -8.74
N THR A 164 2.98 11.17 -8.05
CA THR A 164 4.44 11.20 -8.05
C THR A 164 5.04 10.00 -7.33
N HIS A 165 4.54 9.62 -6.14
CA HIS A 165 5.06 8.43 -5.45
C HIS A 165 4.74 7.15 -6.23
N GLU A 166 3.55 7.04 -6.84
CA GLU A 166 3.19 5.88 -7.65
C GLU A 166 4.15 5.80 -8.84
N PHE A 167 4.39 6.91 -9.53
CA PHE A 167 5.21 6.94 -10.73
C PHE A 167 6.67 6.54 -10.44
N ILE A 168 7.31 7.14 -9.44
CA ILE A 168 8.72 6.84 -9.13
C ILE A 168 8.88 5.39 -8.67
N LEU A 169 7.99 4.90 -7.80
CA LEU A 169 8.09 3.52 -7.29
C LEU A 169 7.80 2.51 -8.41
N ARG A 170 6.74 2.72 -9.22
CA ARG A 170 6.36 1.76 -10.27
C ARG A 170 7.35 1.70 -11.41
N THR A 171 7.91 2.84 -11.83
CA THR A 171 8.93 2.83 -12.89
C THR A 171 10.24 2.17 -12.43
N ASN A 172 10.49 2.11 -11.12
CA ASN A 172 11.61 1.37 -10.53
C ASN A 172 11.26 -0.05 -10.06
N ARG A 173 10.04 -0.53 -10.33
CA ARG A 173 9.55 -1.86 -9.89
C ARG A 173 9.57 -2.06 -8.37
N HIS A 174 9.25 -1.00 -7.64
CA HIS A 174 8.97 -1.04 -6.20
C HIS A 174 7.46 -1.05 -5.94
N TRP A 175 7.07 -1.69 -4.84
CA TRP A 175 5.70 -1.65 -4.34
C TRP A 175 5.26 -0.23 -4.00
N VAL A 176 3.99 0.08 -4.18
CA VAL A 176 3.42 1.38 -3.82
C VAL A 176 2.64 1.30 -2.51
N GLY A 177 2.55 2.44 -1.84
CA GLY A 177 1.80 2.59 -0.62
C GLY A 177 0.40 3.13 -0.84
N ASP A 178 -0.36 3.17 0.26
CA ASP A 178 -1.61 3.91 0.38
C ASP A 178 -1.64 4.58 1.75
N SER A 179 -2.11 5.83 1.81
CA SER A 179 -2.10 6.63 3.05
C SER A 179 -0.72 6.61 3.73
N LYS A 180 -0.62 6.17 4.99
CA LYS A 180 0.64 6.07 5.76
C LYS A 180 1.73 5.22 5.09
N TRP A 181 1.33 4.27 4.22
CA TRP A 181 2.29 3.41 3.54
C TRP A 181 3.03 4.10 2.40
N ILE A 182 2.54 5.24 1.90
CA ILE A 182 3.27 6.03 0.89
C ILE A 182 4.67 6.35 1.39
N VAL A 183 4.76 6.91 2.60
CA VAL A 183 6.05 7.24 3.24
C VAL A 183 6.91 5.99 3.44
N ARG A 184 6.31 4.89 3.90
CA ARG A 184 7.05 3.65 4.18
C ARG A 184 7.67 3.05 2.92
N GLU A 185 6.92 2.98 1.83
CA GLU A 185 7.44 2.45 0.57
C GLU A 185 8.45 3.39 -0.08
N LEU A 186 8.29 4.71 0.06
CA LEU A 186 9.32 5.67 -0.35
C LEU A 186 10.62 5.46 0.43
N CYS A 187 10.58 5.34 1.76
CA CYS A 187 11.78 5.08 2.56
C CYS A 187 12.44 3.73 2.22
N ARG A 188 11.66 2.70 1.85
CA ARG A 188 12.21 1.41 1.40
C ARG A 188 12.86 1.48 0.02
N TYR A 189 12.44 2.41 -0.83
CA TYR A 189 13.02 2.65 -2.13
C TYR A 189 14.32 3.46 -1.99
N ASP A 190 14.23 4.64 -1.39
CA ASP A 190 15.33 5.57 -1.20
C ASP A 190 14.97 6.54 -0.06
N GLU A 191 15.72 6.46 1.05
CA GLU A 191 15.47 7.26 2.25
C GLU A 191 15.72 8.76 2.01
N GLU A 192 16.75 9.13 1.26
CA GLU A 192 17.07 10.53 0.95
C GLU A 192 16.00 11.15 0.04
N PHE A 193 15.55 10.40 -0.97
CA PHE A 193 14.44 10.83 -1.82
C PHE A 193 13.15 10.98 -0.99
N ALA A 194 12.85 10.04 -0.09
CA ALA A 194 11.68 10.11 0.77
C ALA A 194 11.69 11.36 1.65
N GLU A 195 12.83 11.71 2.26
CA GLU A 195 12.98 12.94 3.05
C GLU A 195 12.69 14.19 2.21
N ARG A 196 13.29 14.29 1.02
CA ARG A 196 13.08 15.41 0.10
C ARG A 196 11.63 15.52 -0.37
N PHE A 197 11.01 14.38 -0.67
CA PHE A 197 9.60 14.29 -1.06
C PHE A 197 8.69 14.80 0.06
N ILE A 198 8.87 14.32 1.29
CA ILE A 198 8.06 14.71 2.45
C ILE A 198 8.25 16.20 2.75
N ASP A 199 9.49 16.69 2.73
CA ASP A 199 9.79 18.10 2.96
C ASP A 199 9.15 19.02 1.91
N ALA A 200 9.09 18.61 0.63
CA ALA A 200 8.43 19.38 -0.42
C ALA A 200 6.94 19.63 -0.10
N PHE A 201 6.19 18.57 0.22
CA PHE A 201 4.76 18.70 0.55
C PHE A 201 4.53 19.36 1.91
N HIS A 202 5.37 19.07 2.90
CA HIS A 202 5.28 19.71 4.21
C HIS A 202 5.53 21.23 4.12
N THR A 203 6.50 21.65 3.30
CA THR A 203 6.78 23.07 3.02
C THR A 203 5.60 23.73 2.33
N PHE A 204 5.01 23.07 1.33
CA PHE A 204 3.79 23.55 0.67
C PHE A 204 2.64 23.73 1.68
N TYR A 205 2.34 22.72 2.51
CA TYR A 205 1.24 22.83 3.46
C TYR A 205 1.46 23.88 4.55
N LYS A 206 2.71 24.18 4.90
CA LYS A 206 3.03 25.21 5.90
C LYS A 206 3.08 26.63 5.32
N LEU A 207 3.67 26.80 4.14
CA LEU A 207 4.05 28.11 3.60
C LEU A 207 3.34 28.46 2.29
N GLY A 208 2.70 27.49 1.63
CA GLY A 208 2.08 27.64 0.30
C GLY A 208 3.08 27.65 -0.86
N TYR A 209 4.35 27.30 -0.62
CA TYR A 209 5.40 27.29 -1.64
C TYR A 209 5.32 26.02 -2.50
N LYS A 210 5.16 26.21 -3.81
CA LYS A 210 4.94 25.14 -4.79
C LYS A 210 6.24 24.61 -5.39
N GLU A 211 7.31 25.41 -5.31
CA GLU A 211 8.55 25.23 -6.07
C GLU A 211 9.21 23.88 -5.79
N ARG A 212 9.20 23.41 -4.54
CA ARG A 212 9.78 22.11 -4.16
C ARG A 212 8.98 20.94 -4.73
N ILE A 213 7.65 21.04 -4.77
CA ILE A 213 6.80 20.02 -5.42
C ILE A 213 7.13 19.99 -6.91
N VAL A 214 7.20 21.16 -7.56
CA VAL A 214 7.53 21.25 -8.99
C VAL A 214 8.89 20.59 -9.29
N GLN A 215 9.92 20.88 -8.50
CA GLN A 215 11.25 20.29 -8.65
C GLN A 215 11.25 18.76 -8.52
N ILE A 216 10.57 18.22 -7.52
CA ILE A 216 10.48 16.76 -7.32
C ILE A 216 9.73 16.09 -8.47
N VAL A 217 8.64 16.68 -8.94
CA VAL A 217 7.88 16.11 -10.08
C VAL A 217 8.73 16.13 -11.35
N ASP A 218 9.43 17.23 -11.61
CA ASP A 218 10.31 17.34 -12.79
C ASP A 218 11.48 16.35 -12.74
N GLU A 219 12.09 16.15 -11.57
CA GLU A 219 13.14 15.15 -11.36
C GLU A 219 12.64 13.73 -11.62
N VAL A 220 11.47 13.38 -11.11
CA VAL A 220 10.85 12.06 -11.30
C VAL A 220 10.52 11.79 -12.77
N LEU A 221 10.13 12.84 -13.52
CA LEU A 221 9.80 12.73 -14.94
C LEU A 221 11.03 12.77 -15.86
N ALA A 222 12.14 13.38 -15.45
CA ALA A 222 13.31 13.61 -16.30
C ALA A 222 13.87 12.35 -16.97
N PRO A 223 14.03 11.19 -16.29
CA PRO A 223 14.51 9.96 -16.93
C PRO A 223 13.58 9.42 -18.01
N PHE A 224 12.32 9.83 -18.01
CA PHE A 224 11.27 9.37 -18.92
C PHE A 224 10.90 10.46 -19.94
N GLY A 225 11.81 11.40 -20.22
CA GLY A 225 11.62 12.47 -21.21
C GLY A 225 10.92 13.72 -20.70
N GLY A 226 10.79 13.88 -19.38
CA GLY A 226 10.23 15.08 -18.75
C GLY A 226 8.71 15.17 -18.85
N ARG A 227 8.19 16.40 -18.73
CA ARG A 227 6.76 16.71 -18.87
C ARG A 227 6.22 16.29 -20.25
N LEU A 228 4.97 15.86 -20.30
CA LEU A 228 4.30 15.44 -21.53
C LEU A 228 2.93 16.11 -21.67
N PHE A 229 2.78 16.93 -22.69
CA PHE A 229 1.49 17.44 -23.16
C PHE A 229 1.39 17.29 -24.68
N GLU A 230 2.31 17.90 -25.42
CA GLU A 230 2.36 17.81 -26.88
C GLU A 230 2.58 16.36 -27.34
N GLY A 231 1.76 15.93 -28.30
CA GLY A 231 1.85 14.60 -28.90
C GLY A 231 1.19 13.47 -28.08
N PHE A 232 0.69 13.73 -26.87
CA PHE A 232 -0.10 12.74 -26.15
C PHE A 232 -1.43 12.49 -26.86
N SER A 233 -1.82 11.22 -26.99
CA SER A 233 -3.07 10.80 -27.61
C SER A 233 -3.51 9.45 -27.04
N LEU A 234 -4.79 9.33 -26.70
CA LEU A 234 -5.40 8.10 -26.21
C LEU A 234 -6.67 7.80 -27.01
N GLY A 235 -6.83 6.56 -27.48
CA GLY A 235 -8.03 6.12 -28.21
C GLY A 235 -8.17 6.67 -29.64
N LYS A 236 -7.23 7.50 -30.12
CA LYS A 236 -7.19 7.92 -31.52
C LYS A 236 -6.70 6.76 -32.38
N GLU A 237 -7.56 6.24 -33.26
CA GLU A 237 -7.14 5.26 -34.27
C GLU A 237 -6.00 5.86 -35.11
N GLN A 238 -4.89 5.14 -35.21
CA GLN A 238 -3.88 5.48 -36.21
C GLN A 238 -4.53 5.26 -37.57
N GLY A 239 -4.69 6.34 -38.34
CA GLY A 239 -5.29 6.28 -39.66
C GLY A 239 -4.61 5.21 -40.52
N ALA A 240 -5.43 4.47 -41.27
CA ALA A 240 -5.04 3.47 -42.26
C ALA A 240 -3.97 3.96 -43.24
#